data_AF-A0A961H597-F1
#
_entry.id   AF-A0A961H597-F1
#
_cell.length_a   1.000
_cell.length_b   1.000
_cell.length_c   1.000
_cell.angle_alpha   90.00
_cell.angle_beta   90.00
_cell.angle_gamma   90.00
#
_symmetry.space_group_name_H-M   'P 1'
#
loop_
_entity.id
_entity.type
_entity.pdbx_description
1 polymer ?
#
loop_
_entity_poly.entity_id
_entity_poly.type
_entity_poly.pdbx_seq_one_letter_code
_entity_poly.pdbx_strand_id
1 'polypeptide(L)' 'MAAPKPLTELVDPGWAEALAPAAAQVADLGDFLRSEVAAGRGYLPAGRNVLRAFTYPLADVRVLIVGQDPY' A
#
# COMPACT_ATOMS: atom_id res chain seq x y z
N MET A 1 15.54 -10.24 -6.31
CA MET A 1 14.32 -9.71 -5.68
C MET A 1 13.22 -9.68 -6.75
N ALA A 2 11.97 -9.97 -6.40
CA ALA A 2 10.86 -9.87 -7.36
C ALA A 2 10.63 -8.39 -7.74
N ALA A 3 10.24 -8.15 -8.99
CA ALA A 3 9.89 -6.80 -9.46
C ALA A 3 8.69 -6.24 -8.67
N PRO A 4 8.61 -4.91 -8.46
CA PRO A 4 7.44 -4.30 -7.85
C PRO A 4 6.19 -4.58 -8.69
N LYS A 5 5.10 -4.92 -8.00
CA LYS A 5 3.80 -5.19 -8.64
C LYS A 5 3.03 -3.89 -8.87
N PRO A 6 2.25 -3.78 -9.96
CA PRO A 6 1.36 -2.65 -10.16
C PRO A 6 0.21 -2.64 -9.13
N LEU A 7 -0.41 -1.48 -8.90
CA LEU A 7 -1.55 -1.35 -7.97
C LEU A 7 -2.70 -2.30 -8.31
N THR A 8 -2.94 -2.56 -9.60
CA THR A 8 -3.97 -3.49 -10.08
C THR A 8 -3.78 -4.94 -9.61
N GLU A 9 -2.59 -5.32 -9.12
CA GLU A 9 -2.31 -6.63 -8.51
C GLU A 9 -2.28 -6.60 -6.98
N LEU A 10 -2.43 -5.42 -6.37
CA LEU A 10 -2.25 -5.21 -4.92
C LEU A 10 -3.54 -4.83 -4.20
N VAL A 11 -4.48 -4.19 -4.90
CA VAL A 11 -5.70 -3.61 -4.31
C VAL A 11 -6.93 -3.92 -5.18
N ASP A 12 -8.11 -3.59 -4.67
CA ASP A 12 -9.36 -3.64 -5.44
C ASP A 12 -9.28 -2.77 -6.72
N PRO A 13 -9.91 -3.16 -7.85
CA PRO A 13 -9.86 -2.39 -9.09
C PRO A 13 -10.31 -0.94 -8.95
N GLY A 14 -11.36 -0.66 -8.16
CA GLY A 14 -11.83 0.72 -7.95
C GLY A 14 -10.79 1.54 -7.19
N TRP A 15 -10.12 0.95 -6.21
CA TRP A 15 -9.00 1.59 -5.53
C TRP A 15 -7.79 1.77 -6.44
N ALA A 16 -7.48 0.81 -7.32
CA ALA A 16 -6.36 0.94 -8.27
C ALA A 16 -6.56 2.12 -9.22
N GLU A 17 -7.78 2.33 -9.71
CA GLU A 17 -8.14 3.50 -10.52
C GLU A 17 -8.04 4.79 -9.70
N ALA A 18 -8.64 4.83 -8.51
CA ALA A 18 -8.63 6.01 -7.64
C ALA A 18 -7.21 6.42 -7.20
N LEU A 19 -6.32 5.45 -6.99
CA LEU A 19 -4.93 5.67 -6.58
C LEU A 19 -3.97 5.89 -7.75
N ALA A 20 -4.43 5.85 -9.00
CA ALA A 20 -3.58 6.00 -10.19
C ALA A 20 -2.70 7.28 -10.16
N PRO A 21 -3.18 8.46 -9.72
CA PRO A 21 -2.34 9.65 -9.60
C PRO A 21 -1.18 9.52 -8.60
N ALA A 22 -1.28 8.60 -7.64
CA ALA A 22 -0.29 8.35 -6.60
C ALA A 22 0.56 7.07 -6.85
N ALA A 23 0.39 6.40 -7.99
CA ALA A 23 1.04 5.11 -8.26
C ALA A 23 2.57 5.16 -8.15
N ALA A 24 3.19 6.24 -8.66
CA ALA A 24 4.63 6.46 -8.54
C ALA A 24 5.07 6.59 -7.07
N GLN A 25 4.34 7.39 -6.28
CA GLN A 25 4.61 7.57 -4.85
C GLN A 25 4.49 6.25 -4.06
N VAL A 26 3.52 5.39 -4.39
CA VAL A 26 3.40 4.07 -3.75
C VAL A 26 4.59 3.17 -4.09
N ALA A 27 5.08 3.22 -5.33
CA ALA A 27 6.29 2.50 -5.73
C ALA A 27 7.51 2.99 -4.95
N ASP A 28 7.68 4.31 -4.83
CA ASP A 28 8.77 4.95 -4.08
C ASP A 28 8.72 4.59 -2.59
N LEU A 29 7.53 4.55 -1.98
CA LEU A 29 7.35 4.05 -0.60
C LEU A 29 7.77 2.58 -0.46
N GLY A 30 7.49 1.75 -1.48
CA GLY A 30 7.98 0.39 -1.53
C GLY A 30 9.51 0.29 -1.55
N ASP A 31 10.18 1.16 -2.32
CA ASP A 31 11.65 1.24 -2.37
C ASP A 31 12.24 1.74 -1.06
N PHE A 32 11.63 2.76 -0.46
CA PHE A 32 11.98 3.25 0.87
C PHE A 32 11.96 2.12 1.89
N LEU A 33 10.84 1.38 2.00
CA LEU A 33 10.74 0.26 2.95
C LEU A 33 11.74 -0.87 2.67
N ARG A 34 12.06 -1.14 1.39
CA ARG A 34 13.13 -2.11 1.04
C ARG A 34 14.50 -1.63 1.53
N SER A 35 14.79 -0.34 1.39
CA SER A 35 16.05 0.26 1.86
C SER A 35 16.17 0.26 3.39
N GLU A 36 15.07 0.50 4.11
CA GLU A 36 15.02 0.39 5.57
C GLU A 36 15.38 -1.03 6.02
N VAL A 37 14.78 -2.05 5.39
CA VAL A 37 15.08 -3.46 5.68
C VAL A 37 16.53 -3.82 5.36
N ALA A 38 17.06 -3.36 4.23
CA ALA A 38 18.46 -3.57 3.87
C ALA A 38 19.44 -2.90 4.85
N ALA A 39 19.04 -1.78 5.46
CA ALA A 39 19.78 -1.09 6.50
C ALA A 39 19.58 -1.69 7.90
N GLY A 40 18.92 -2.85 8.02
CA GLY A 40 18.68 -3.55 9.28
C GLY A 40 17.56 -2.99 10.12
N ARG A 41 16.73 -2.06 9.59
CA ARG A 41 15.55 -1.52 10.27
C ARG A 41 14.30 -2.31 9.88
N GLY A 42 13.39 -2.50 10.83
CA GLY A 42 12.08 -3.10 10.59
C GLY A 42 11.01 -2.04 10.32
N TYR A 43 9.86 -2.48 9.79
CA TYR A 43 8.65 -1.66 9.73
C TYR A 43 7.43 -2.51 10.06
N LEU A 44 6.36 -1.84 10.47
CA LEU A 44 5.04 -2.43 10.72
C LEU A 44 4.00 -1.76 9.81
N PRO A 45 2.89 -2.45 9.46
CA PRO A 45 2.68 -3.89 9.64
C PRO A 45 3.54 -4.71 8.65
N ALA A 46 3.39 -6.05 8.66
CA ALA A 46 3.99 -6.89 7.62
C ALA A 46 3.65 -6.39 6.21
N GLY A 47 4.59 -6.43 5.26
CA GLY A 47 4.45 -5.81 3.94
C GLY A 47 3.15 -6.11 3.19
N ARG A 48 2.66 -7.36 3.24
CA ARG A 48 1.37 -7.75 2.63
C ARG A 48 0.15 -7.02 3.19
N ASN A 49 0.27 -6.40 4.36
CA ASN A 49 -0.80 -5.72 5.07
C ASN A 49 -0.75 -4.19 4.93
N VAL A 50 0.30 -3.62 4.35
CA VAL A 50 0.49 -2.15 4.26
C VAL A 50 -0.66 -1.50 3.49
N LEU A 51 -1.07 -2.08 2.37
CA LEU A 51 -2.18 -1.58 1.53
C LEU A 51 -3.52 -2.27 1.80
N ARG A 52 -3.63 -3.04 2.89
CA ARG A 52 -4.78 -3.94 3.14
C ARG A 52 -6.13 -3.21 3.20
N ALA A 53 -6.16 -1.96 3.64
CA ALA A 53 -7.40 -1.17 3.67
C ALA A 53 -8.02 -1.01 2.27
N PHE A 54 -7.20 -1.04 1.21
CA PHE A 54 -7.62 -0.86 -0.18
C PHE A 54 -7.95 -2.18 -0.88
N THR A 55 -7.89 -3.34 -0.19
CA THR A 55 -8.32 -4.63 -0.77
C THR A 55 -9.81 -4.87 -0.60
N TYR A 56 -10.50 -4.04 0.18
CA TYR A 56 -11.96 -4.08 0.28
C TYR A 56 -12.57 -3.31 -0.91
N PRO A 57 -13.73 -3.74 -1.45
CA PRO A 57 -14.34 -3.10 -2.61
C PRO A 57 -14.60 -1.61 -2.37
N LEU A 58 -14.04 -0.74 -3.23
CA LEU A 58 -14.24 0.71 -3.10
C LEU A 58 -15.74 1.08 -3.19
N ALA A 59 -16.49 0.39 -4.03
CA ALA A 59 -17.91 0.64 -4.25
C ALA A 59 -18.78 0.41 -2.99
N ASP A 60 -18.30 -0.38 -2.03
CA ASP A 60 -19.03 -0.69 -0.79
C ASP A 60 -18.69 0.29 0.35
N VAL A 61 -17.73 1.21 0.15
CA VAL A 61 -17.30 2.18 1.16
C VAL A 61 -18.38 3.23 1.41
N ARG A 62 -18.78 3.38 2.68
CA ARG A 62 -19.76 4.40 3.12
C ARG A 62 -19.24 5.34 4.19
N VAL A 63 -18.22 4.92 4.93
CA VAL A 63 -17.65 5.65 6.07
C VAL A 63 -16.14 5.48 6.01
N LEU A 64 -15.41 6.58 6.22
CA LEU A 64 -13.96 6.60 6.35
C LEU A 64 -13.58 6.88 7.81
N ILE A 65 -12.73 6.03 8.37
CA ILE A 65 -12.09 6.24 9.68
C ILE A 65 -10.59 6.42 9.41
N VAL A 66 -10.03 7.52 9.93
CA VAL A 66 -8.60 7.85 9.77
C VAL A 66 -7.94 7.87 11.14
N GLY A 67 -6.96 6.98 11.32
CA GLY A 67 -6.06 6.98 12.48
C GLY A 67 -4.77 7.77 12.21
N GLN A 68 -3.78 7.67 13.10
CA GLN A 68 -2.47 8.27 12.91
C GLN A 68 -1.55 7.38 12.05
N ASP A 69 -1.19 6.21 12.59
CA ASP A 69 -0.25 5.23 12.03
C ASP A 69 -0.51 3.84 12.68
N PRO A 70 0.16 2.76 12.24
CA PRO A 70 0.02 1.45 12.89
C PRO A 70 0.41 1.51 14.38
N TYR A 71 -0.17 0.62 15.19
CA TYR A 71 0.17 0.45 16.61
C TYR A 71 1.67 0.28 16.87
#